data_AF-A0A7K0KBF3-F1
#
_entry.id   AF-A0A7K0KBF3-F1
#
_cell.length_a   1.000
_cell.length_b   1.000
_cell.length_c   1.000
_cell.angle_alpha   90.00
_cell.angle_beta   90.00
_cell.angle_gamma   90.00
#
_symmetry.space_group_name_H-M   'P 1'
#
loop_
_entity.id
_entity.type
_entity.pdbx_description
1 polymer ?
#
loop_
_entity_poly.entity_id
_entity_poly.type
_entity_poly.pdbx_seq_one_letter_code
_entity_poly.pdbx_strand_id
1 'polypeptide(L)'
;MSFQVIVIFHGVPAGLKLCGNVDEQDKAYLQTFYNQGEWDVPEFMKVERVANKMFYTFVKCNNVSAHDGRDGSYLGITLRMNYYYGDIQNIYSILKGVYKKLCVGTLVSDNGKLIKYLVSDFKDVGDKLEDYNKRIIDTIGTFTSGSDLQAIDQVSGGKGFKCVNLMECTESVAKRILVNSDSLKVSTYYASDAEMLLQSKYENKLKQAQQQYSQELQKAECQYNERVVELRRQSEQKERELHVGTKSLKEELGRLQKDKDRMQKEIESVNVKLSQEKAEKQRILKSLKDMLNSSDYTMSISDKDKTKLTEAKNHSNHKFALGRVLLLLVIILLLIVTNALMWRQSAQLGKDLTAVNTRLDSLDASFQGGQAAEQSQADSEFDPNHWRIDIKGKGISGSLKKGKEYDITIKPESTNNSTSDIPEGDWCSDQDVKFSKTVNGKAKLSIPRNFTKKKLTIAYVVNGKFKSCPVTVNN
;
A
#
# COMPACT_ATOMS: atom_id res chain seq x y z
N MET A 1 48.25 -20.07 -30.89
CA MET A 1 47.14 -20.59 -31.73
C MET A 1 46.46 -19.40 -32.37
N SER A 2 45.98 -19.50 -33.60
CA SER A 2 45.22 -18.41 -34.24
C SER A 2 43.86 -18.25 -33.55
N PHE A 3 43.38 -17.01 -33.45
CA PHE A 3 42.03 -16.72 -33.01
C PHE A 3 41.03 -17.27 -34.04
N GLN A 4 40.09 -18.09 -33.58
CA GLN A 4 39.07 -18.73 -34.41
C GLN A 4 37.69 -18.36 -33.89
N VAL A 5 36.85 -17.86 -34.80
CA VAL A 5 35.45 -17.51 -34.52
C VAL A 5 34.55 -18.29 -35.48
N ILE A 6 33.51 -18.92 -34.95
CA ILE A 6 32.43 -19.52 -35.73
C ILE A 6 31.12 -18.86 -35.33
N VAL A 7 30.31 -18.50 -36.32
CA VAL A 7 28.96 -17.98 -36.14
C VAL A 7 27.97 -19.09 -36.42
N ILE A 8 26.99 -19.24 -35.53
CA ILE A 8 25.93 -20.24 -35.64
C ILE A 8 24.58 -19.56 -35.40
N PHE A 9 23.68 -19.66 -36.36
CA PHE A 9 22.28 -19.28 -36.20
C PHE A 9 21.49 -20.50 -35.74
N HIS A 10 20.63 -20.34 -34.74
CA HIS A 10 19.78 -21.41 -34.22
C HIS A 10 18.41 -20.88 -33.82
N GLY A 11 17.37 -21.69 -33.91
CA GLY A 11 16.02 -21.24 -33.57
C GLY A 11 14.96 -22.26 -33.90
N VAL A 12 13.69 -21.86 -33.77
CA VAL A 12 12.53 -22.76 -33.92
C VAL A 12 11.52 -22.29 -34.99
N PRO A 13 11.93 -22.00 -36.24
CA PRO A 13 10.99 -21.62 -37.31
C PRO A 13 9.98 -22.72 -37.64
N ALA A 14 10.41 -23.98 -37.66
CA ALA A 14 9.59 -25.17 -37.88
C ALA A 14 10.31 -26.38 -37.22
N GLY A 15 10.31 -26.38 -35.88
CA GLY A 15 11.21 -27.23 -35.08
C GLY A 15 12.62 -26.65 -34.99
N LEU A 16 13.50 -27.27 -34.19
CA LEU A 16 14.86 -26.78 -33.98
C LEU A 16 15.68 -26.83 -35.28
N LYS A 17 16.14 -25.67 -35.74
CA LYS A 17 17.03 -25.50 -36.90
C LYS A 17 18.35 -24.89 -36.48
N LEU A 18 19.42 -25.30 -37.14
CA LEU A 18 20.79 -24.83 -36.92
C LEU A 18 21.42 -24.50 -38.28
N CYS A 19 22.16 -23.40 -38.37
CA CYS A 19 22.93 -23.01 -39.56
C CYS A 19 24.30 -22.48 -39.16
N GLY A 20 25.36 -23.06 -39.72
CA GLY A 20 26.76 -22.80 -39.39
C GLY A 20 27.58 -24.08 -39.38
N ASN A 21 28.88 -23.97 -39.15
CA ASN A 21 29.75 -25.13 -38.97
C ASN A 21 29.63 -25.65 -37.52
N VAL A 22 28.68 -26.57 -37.30
CA VAL A 22 28.27 -27.07 -35.99
C VAL A 22 28.80 -28.49 -35.78
N ASP A 23 29.58 -28.72 -34.71
CA ASP A 23 29.95 -30.06 -34.27
C ASP A 23 28.99 -30.62 -33.19
N GLU A 24 29.19 -31.88 -32.77
CA GLU A 24 28.25 -32.54 -31.85
C GLU A 24 28.21 -31.86 -30.46
N GLN A 25 29.32 -31.28 -30.01
CA GLN A 25 29.36 -30.53 -28.75
C GLN A 25 28.60 -29.20 -28.89
N ASP A 26 28.78 -28.51 -30.01
CA ASP A 26 28.05 -27.30 -30.32
C ASP A 26 26.54 -27.58 -30.35
N LYS A 27 26.13 -28.69 -30.98
CA LYS A 27 24.73 -29.12 -31.02
C LYS A 27 24.15 -29.40 -29.64
N ALA A 28 24.89 -30.12 -28.79
CA ALA A 28 24.46 -30.39 -27.40
C ALA A 28 24.26 -29.10 -26.60
N TYR A 29 25.18 -28.13 -26.75
CA TYR A 29 25.03 -26.80 -26.14
C TYR A 29 23.79 -26.06 -26.67
N LEU A 30 23.61 -25.99 -27.99
CA LEU A 30 22.52 -25.23 -28.63
C LEU A 30 21.14 -25.85 -28.33
N GLN A 31 21.06 -27.16 -28.12
CA GLN A 31 19.83 -27.85 -27.70
C GLN A 31 19.33 -27.40 -26.32
N THR A 32 20.20 -26.88 -25.45
CA THR A 32 19.78 -26.37 -24.13
C THR A 32 18.80 -25.21 -24.21
N PHE A 33 18.85 -24.41 -25.29
CA PHE A 33 17.93 -23.31 -25.55
C PHE A 33 16.58 -23.78 -26.09
N TYR A 34 16.52 -24.94 -26.75
CA TYR A 34 15.27 -25.52 -27.23
C TYR A 34 14.42 -26.10 -26.10
N ASN A 35 15.08 -26.62 -25.07
CA ASN A 35 14.42 -27.21 -23.91
C ASN A 35 14.17 -26.21 -22.77
N GLN A 36 14.49 -24.93 -22.97
CA GLN A 36 14.18 -23.88 -22.01
C GLN A 36 12.71 -23.48 -22.12
N GLY A 37 12.02 -23.45 -20.97
CA GLY A 37 10.62 -23.04 -20.85
C GLY A 37 10.45 -21.53 -21.01
N GLU A 38 9.61 -20.92 -20.17
CA GLU A 38 9.39 -19.47 -20.21
C GLU A 38 10.69 -18.68 -19.95
N TRP A 39 10.82 -17.54 -20.63
CA TRP A 39 11.98 -16.67 -20.55
C TRP A 39 11.65 -15.39 -19.77
N ASP A 40 12.48 -15.04 -18.79
CA ASP A 40 12.23 -13.91 -17.89
C ASP A 40 12.38 -12.52 -18.54
N VAL A 41 13.01 -12.44 -19.72
CA VAL A 41 13.31 -11.18 -20.43
C VAL A 41 13.11 -11.31 -21.94
N PRO A 42 12.84 -10.21 -22.66
CA PRO A 42 12.63 -10.24 -24.12
C PRO A 42 13.82 -10.72 -24.93
N GLU A 43 15.02 -10.39 -24.46
CA GLU A 43 16.28 -10.77 -25.05
C GLU A 43 17.38 -10.80 -24.00
N PHE A 44 18.40 -11.64 -24.22
CA PHE A 44 19.61 -11.67 -23.40
C PHE A 44 20.76 -12.27 -24.21
N MET A 45 21.99 -12.13 -23.71
CA MET A 45 23.13 -12.90 -24.19
C MET A 45 23.64 -13.81 -23.08
N LYS A 46 23.84 -15.09 -23.38
CA LYS A 46 24.48 -16.05 -22.49
C LYS A 46 25.94 -16.22 -22.88
N VAL A 47 26.83 -16.07 -21.90
CA VAL A 47 28.26 -16.33 -22.02
C VAL A 47 28.58 -17.56 -21.19
N GLU A 48 29.13 -18.58 -21.82
CA GLU A 48 29.40 -19.87 -21.18
C GLU A 48 30.62 -20.55 -21.78
N ARG A 49 31.38 -21.23 -20.92
CA ARG A 49 32.47 -22.11 -21.35
C ARG A 49 31.95 -23.53 -21.46
N VAL A 50 32.17 -24.17 -22.61
CA VAL A 50 31.95 -25.60 -22.78
C VAL A 50 33.26 -26.22 -23.24
N ALA A 51 33.88 -27.03 -22.37
CA ALA A 51 35.22 -27.57 -22.55
C ALA A 51 36.29 -26.50 -22.86
N ASN A 52 36.82 -26.47 -24.09
CA ASN A 52 37.85 -25.56 -24.56
C ASN A 52 37.31 -24.46 -25.48
N LYS A 53 36.00 -24.19 -25.44
CA LYS A 53 35.32 -23.20 -26.27
C LYS A 53 34.52 -22.23 -25.41
N MET A 54 34.50 -20.97 -25.82
CA MET A 54 33.60 -19.95 -25.28
C MET A 54 32.44 -19.73 -26.23
N PHE A 55 31.24 -19.70 -25.68
CA PHE A 55 30.00 -19.43 -26.40
C PHE A 55 29.42 -18.10 -25.94
N TYR A 56 29.11 -17.23 -26.90
CA TYR A 56 28.41 -15.96 -26.71
C TYR A 56 27.12 -16.03 -27.52
N THR A 57 26.02 -16.31 -26.85
CA THR A 57 24.74 -16.66 -27.48
C THR A 57 23.73 -15.57 -27.21
N PHE A 58 23.47 -14.72 -28.19
CA PHE A 58 22.41 -13.72 -28.14
C PHE A 58 21.07 -14.36 -28.54
N VAL A 59 20.04 -14.17 -27.73
CA VAL A 59 18.74 -14.81 -27.90
C VAL A 59 17.63 -13.76 -27.87
N LYS A 60 16.74 -13.84 -28.86
CA LYS A 60 15.41 -13.22 -28.88
C LYS A 60 14.37 -14.29 -28.59
N CYS A 61 13.63 -14.14 -27.49
CA CYS A 61 12.86 -15.25 -26.92
C CYS A 61 11.45 -14.90 -26.45
N ASN A 62 11.09 -13.63 -26.32
CA ASN A 62 9.72 -13.23 -25.98
C ASN A 62 8.94 -12.79 -27.23
N ASN A 63 7.65 -13.12 -27.27
CA ASN A 63 6.75 -12.85 -28.40
C ASN A 63 7.33 -13.27 -29.77
N VAL A 64 8.00 -14.42 -29.83
CA VAL A 64 8.51 -14.99 -31.08
C VAL A 64 7.61 -16.14 -31.51
N SER A 65 7.01 -16.01 -32.70
CA SER A 65 6.20 -17.07 -33.31
C SER A 65 6.95 -17.73 -34.46
N ALA A 66 6.75 -19.04 -34.58
CA ALA A 66 7.22 -19.89 -35.67
C ALA A 66 6.65 -19.43 -37.02
N HIS A 67 7.17 -20.02 -38.10
CA HIS A 67 6.74 -19.69 -39.46
C HIS A 67 5.24 -19.92 -39.67
N ASP A 68 4.71 -21.01 -39.11
CA ASP A 68 3.29 -21.38 -39.10
C ASP A 68 2.44 -20.55 -38.11
N GLY A 69 3.06 -19.67 -37.33
CA GLY A 69 2.39 -18.85 -36.31
C GLY A 69 2.34 -19.46 -34.91
N ARG A 70 2.94 -20.63 -34.67
CA ARG A 70 3.00 -21.23 -33.33
C ARG A 70 3.86 -20.39 -32.38
N ASP A 71 3.31 -20.05 -31.22
CA ASP A 71 4.00 -19.29 -30.18
C ASP A 71 5.08 -20.11 -29.44
N GLY A 72 5.90 -19.41 -28.65
CA GLY A 72 6.97 -20.01 -27.84
C GLY A 72 8.20 -20.40 -28.65
N SER A 73 8.47 -19.71 -29.75
CA SER A 73 9.71 -19.89 -30.52
C SER A 73 10.81 -18.96 -29.98
N TYR A 74 12.01 -19.07 -30.55
CA TYR A 74 13.10 -18.13 -30.28
C TYR A 74 14.01 -18.05 -31.52
N LEU A 75 14.82 -16.99 -31.61
CA LEU A 75 15.95 -16.86 -32.55
C LEU A 75 17.23 -16.58 -31.77
N GLY A 76 18.26 -17.39 -32.01
CA GLY A 76 19.56 -17.30 -31.38
C GLY A 76 20.68 -17.10 -32.40
N ILE A 77 21.67 -16.29 -32.01
CA ILE A 77 22.91 -16.04 -32.77
C ILE A 77 24.06 -16.31 -31.82
N THR A 78 24.86 -17.31 -32.14
CA THR A 78 25.94 -17.82 -31.28
C THR A 78 27.29 -17.57 -31.92
N LEU A 79 28.19 -16.93 -31.17
CA LEU A 79 29.61 -16.89 -31.49
C LEU A 79 30.33 -17.94 -30.65
N ARG A 80 31.04 -18.82 -31.34
CA ARG A 80 31.90 -19.82 -30.73
C ARG A 80 33.36 -19.42 -30.96
N MET A 81 34.10 -19.23 -29.88
CA MET A 81 35.49 -18.78 -29.89
C MET A 81 36.41 -19.74 -29.15
N ASN A 82 37.67 -19.83 -29.59
CA ASN A 82 38.73 -20.55 -28.89
C ASN A 82 39.49 -19.70 -27.86
N TYR A 83 39.07 -18.45 -27.65
CA TYR A 83 39.56 -17.54 -26.61
C TYR A 83 38.37 -16.89 -25.89
N TYR A 84 38.60 -16.41 -24.68
CA TYR A 84 37.66 -15.55 -23.97
C TYR A 84 37.84 -14.10 -24.42
N TYR A 85 36.79 -13.51 -24.95
CA TYR A 85 36.66 -12.08 -25.25
C TYR A 85 36.06 -11.35 -24.03
N GLY A 86 36.81 -10.41 -23.46
CA GLY A 86 36.47 -9.74 -22.19
C GLY A 86 35.35 -8.71 -22.28
N ASP A 87 35.27 -7.97 -23.39
CA ASP A 87 34.29 -6.91 -23.59
C ASP A 87 32.94 -7.47 -24.05
N ILE A 88 32.16 -7.87 -23.04
CA ILE A 88 30.81 -8.44 -23.18
C ILE A 88 29.83 -7.43 -23.81
N GLN A 89 30.00 -6.13 -23.54
CA GLN A 89 29.10 -5.10 -24.05
C GLN A 89 29.25 -4.92 -25.55
N ASN A 90 30.49 -4.95 -26.06
CA ASN A 90 30.75 -4.89 -27.49
C ASN A 90 30.20 -6.11 -28.23
N ILE A 91 30.47 -7.33 -27.73
CA ILE A 91 29.93 -8.56 -28.35
C ILE A 91 28.40 -8.55 -28.37
N TYR A 92 27.77 -8.14 -27.26
CA TYR A 92 26.32 -7.98 -27.22
C TYR A 92 25.82 -7.01 -28.29
N SER A 93 26.48 -5.86 -28.43
CA SER A 93 26.12 -4.82 -29.39
C SER A 93 26.28 -5.27 -30.84
N ILE A 94 27.36 -6.00 -31.15
CA ILE A 94 27.58 -6.62 -32.46
C ILE A 94 26.44 -7.59 -32.78
N LEU A 95 26.15 -8.54 -31.87
CA LEU A 95 25.11 -9.54 -32.09
C LEU A 95 23.70 -8.95 -32.19
N LYS A 96 23.39 -7.94 -31.37
CA LYS A 96 22.14 -7.20 -31.48
C LYS A 96 22.06 -6.42 -32.80
N GLY A 97 23.18 -5.89 -33.27
CA GLY A 97 23.32 -5.27 -34.59
C GLY A 97 23.04 -6.26 -35.73
N VAL A 98 23.62 -7.47 -35.66
CA VAL A 98 23.37 -8.57 -36.60
C VAL A 98 21.89 -8.91 -36.64
N TYR A 99 21.25 -9.08 -35.49
CA TYR A 99 19.81 -9.33 -35.43
C TYR A 99 19.04 -8.24 -36.19
N LYS A 100 19.26 -6.97 -35.84
CA LYS A 100 18.51 -5.83 -36.41
C LYS A 100 18.77 -5.59 -37.89
N LYS A 101 20.01 -5.80 -38.36
CA LYS A 101 20.43 -5.43 -39.72
C LYS A 101 20.39 -6.58 -40.70
N LEU A 102 20.60 -7.80 -40.23
CA LEU A 102 20.78 -8.97 -41.08
C LEU A 102 19.64 -9.98 -40.92
N CYS A 103 19.14 -10.20 -39.69
CA CYS A 103 18.05 -11.15 -39.46
C CYS A 103 16.66 -10.56 -39.74
N VAL A 104 16.39 -9.33 -39.31
CA VAL A 104 15.08 -8.67 -39.58
C VAL A 104 14.93 -8.41 -41.09
N GLY A 105 13.79 -8.81 -41.66
CA GLY A 105 13.49 -8.75 -43.08
C GLY A 105 14.08 -9.90 -43.92
N THR A 106 14.94 -10.74 -43.33
CA THR A 106 15.52 -11.92 -44.01
C THR A 106 15.03 -13.22 -43.37
N LEU A 107 15.20 -13.36 -42.05
CA LEU A 107 14.80 -14.55 -41.28
C LEU A 107 13.49 -14.34 -40.53
N VAL A 108 13.28 -13.13 -40.02
CA VAL A 108 12.13 -12.76 -39.19
C VAL A 108 11.57 -11.40 -39.58
N SER A 109 10.29 -11.18 -39.35
CA SER A 109 9.69 -9.85 -39.22
C SER A 109 9.66 -9.47 -37.75
N ASP A 110 9.92 -8.21 -37.44
CA ASP A 110 9.85 -7.65 -36.08
C ASP A 110 9.13 -6.30 -36.16
N ASN A 111 7.95 -6.20 -35.54
CA ASN A 111 7.16 -4.97 -35.47
C ASN A 111 7.20 -4.32 -34.07
N GLY A 112 8.11 -4.76 -33.20
CA GLY A 112 8.26 -4.31 -31.81
C GLY A 112 7.31 -4.97 -30.82
N LYS A 113 6.20 -5.58 -31.28
CA LYS A 113 5.28 -6.35 -30.43
C LYS A 113 5.43 -7.86 -30.62
N LEU A 114 5.59 -8.28 -31.86
CA LEU A 114 5.67 -9.66 -32.29
C LEU A 114 6.84 -9.83 -33.26
N ILE A 115 7.61 -10.89 -33.04
CA ILE A 115 8.63 -11.38 -33.96
C ILE A 115 8.08 -12.64 -34.62
N LYS A 116 7.98 -12.67 -35.96
CA LYS A 116 7.50 -13.85 -36.69
C LYS A 116 8.53 -14.31 -37.71
N TYR A 117 8.82 -15.62 -37.71
CA TYR A 117 9.67 -16.23 -38.73
C TYR A 117 9.09 -16.07 -40.14
N LEU A 118 9.94 -15.64 -41.07
CA LEU A 118 9.65 -15.53 -42.51
C LEU A 118 10.04 -16.79 -43.29
N VAL A 119 10.84 -17.65 -42.67
CA VAL A 119 11.39 -18.87 -43.28
C VAL A 119 11.08 -20.07 -42.41
N SER A 120 10.97 -21.25 -43.04
CA SER A 120 10.72 -22.52 -42.35
C SER A 120 12.02 -23.23 -41.96
N ASP A 121 13.09 -22.95 -42.70
CA ASP A 121 14.45 -23.42 -42.45
C ASP A 121 15.43 -22.28 -42.76
N PHE A 122 16.56 -22.21 -42.05
CA PHE A 122 17.59 -21.23 -42.35
C PHE A 122 18.22 -21.43 -43.73
N LYS A 123 18.15 -22.64 -44.29
CA LYS A 123 18.61 -22.90 -45.66
C LYS A 123 17.79 -22.16 -46.72
N ASP A 124 16.58 -21.72 -46.41
CA ASP A 124 15.67 -21.06 -47.37
C ASP A 124 16.21 -19.70 -47.84
N VAL A 125 17.16 -19.09 -47.13
CA VAL A 125 17.78 -17.80 -47.52
C VAL A 125 19.11 -17.95 -48.27
N GLY A 126 19.53 -19.18 -48.58
CA GLY A 126 20.72 -19.49 -49.36
C GLY A 126 22.00 -18.85 -48.80
N ASP A 127 22.83 -18.33 -49.72
CA ASP A 127 24.18 -17.83 -49.41
C ASP A 127 24.21 -16.55 -48.55
N LYS A 128 23.05 -15.90 -48.33
CA LYS A 128 22.98 -14.68 -47.51
C LYS A 128 23.52 -14.91 -46.10
N LEU A 129 23.26 -16.07 -45.51
CA LEU A 129 23.75 -16.41 -44.17
C LEU A 129 25.27 -16.62 -44.15
N GLU A 130 25.86 -17.15 -45.22
CA GLU A 130 27.32 -17.27 -45.33
C GLU A 130 27.98 -15.89 -45.42
N ASP A 131 27.37 -14.97 -46.18
CA ASP A 131 27.82 -13.58 -46.25
C ASP A 131 27.68 -12.86 -44.91
N TYR A 132 26.61 -13.15 -44.15
CA TYR A 132 26.46 -12.64 -42.79
C TYR A 132 27.55 -13.18 -41.87
N ASN A 133 27.85 -14.48 -41.93
CA ASN A 133 28.93 -15.09 -41.16
C ASN A 133 30.27 -14.41 -41.43
N LYS A 134 30.63 -14.19 -42.71
CA LYS A 134 31.86 -13.49 -43.09
C LYS A 134 31.91 -12.08 -42.50
N ARG A 135 30.85 -11.28 -42.69
CA ARG A 135 30.78 -9.91 -42.18
C ARG A 135 30.91 -9.84 -40.66
N ILE A 136 30.32 -10.80 -39.93
CA ILE A 136 30.40 -10.87 -38.47
C ILE A 136 31.82 -11.21 -38.04
N ILE A 137 32.44 -12.21 -38.66
CA ILE A 137 33.83 -12.61 -38.38
C ILE A 137 34.79 -11.44 -38.68
N ASP A 138 34.62 -10.75 -39.81
CA ASP A 138 35.42 -9.58 -40.18
C ASP A 138 35.24 -8.42 -39.20
N THR A 139 34.00 -8.16 -38.76
CA THR A 139 33.69 -7.14 -37.76
C THR A 139 34.39 -7.46 -36.44
N ILE A 140 34.22 -8.68 -35.92
CA ILE A 140 34.89 -9.10 -34.69
C ILE A 140 36.41 -9.02 -34.86
N GLY A 141 36.96 -9.53 -35.96
CA GLY A 141 38.39 -9.48 -36.24
C GLY A 141 38.96 -8.06 -36.30
N THR A 142 38.21 -7.11 -36.86
CA THR A 142 38.62 -5.70 -36.96
C THR A 142 38.65 -5.01 -35.60
N PHE A 143 37.69 -5.32 -34.73
CA PHE A 143 37.54 -4.68 -33.42
C PHE A 143 38.20 -5.46 -32.27
N THR A 144 38.81 -6.62 -32.56
CA THR A 144 39.54 -7.43 -31.56
C THR A 144 41.01 -7.01 -31.55
N SER A 145 41.46 -6.46 -30.44
CA SER A 145 42.88 -6.29 -30.12
C SER A 145 43.41 -7.49 -29.31
N GLY A 146 44.72 -7.74 -29.33
CA GLY A 146 45.34 -8.86 -28.62
C GLY A 146 45.12 -8.81 -27.09
N SER A 147 44.88 -7.63 -26.52
CA SER A 147 44.53 -7.45 -25.10
C SER A 147 43.10 -7.86 -24.75
N ASP A 148 42.20 -7.90 -25.73
CA ASP A 148 40.78 -8.22 -25.49
C ASP A 148 40.56 -9.74 -25.34
N LEU A 149 41.55 -10.53 -25.78
CA LEU A 149 41.54 -11.99 -25.76
C LEU A 149 42.33 -12.52 -24.57
N GLN A 150 41.70 -13.38 -23.79
CA GLN A 150 42.31 -14.06 -22.65
C GLN A 150 42.18 -15.57 -22.79
N ALA A 151 43.09 -16.29 -22.14
CA ALA A 151 43.06 -17.74 -22.08
C ALA A 151 41.83 -18.24 -21.28
N ILE A 152 41.15 -19.25 -21.81
CA ILE A 152 39.87 -19.75 -21.30
C ILE A 152 40.01 -20.41 -19.92
N ASP A 153 41.17 -20.99 -19.62
CA ASP A 153 41.49 -21.62 -18.34
C ASP A 153 41.38 -20.66 -17.15
N GLN A 154 41.50 -19.35 -17.37
CA GLN A 154 41.43 -18.33 -16.33
C GLN A 154 40.00 -17.90 -15.95
N VAL A 155 38.95 -18.41 -16.61
CA VAL A 155 37.61 -17.81 -16.54
C VAL A 155 36.46 -18.78 -16.28
N SER A 156 36.67 -20.00 -15.76
CA SER A 156 35.55 -20.90 -15.40
C SER A 156 35.87 -21.91 -14.30
N GLY A 157 34.99 -22.02 -13.30
CA GLY A 157 35.12 -23.00 -12.20
C GLY A 157 33.99 -23.02 -11.17
N GLY A 158 32.86 -22.37 -11.45
CA GLY A 158 31.74 -22.25 -10.51
C GLY A 158 30.62 -23.28 -10.68
N LYS A 159 29.44 -22.96 -10.13
CA LYS A 159 28.18 -23.66 -10.40
C LYS A 159 27.05 -22.66 -10.61
N GLY A 160 26.15 -22.94 -11.55
CA GLY A 160 24.94 -22.15 -11.80
C GLY A 160 25.13 -20.97 -12.75
N PHE A 161 24.14 -20.07 -12.82
CA PHE A 161 24.19 -18.90 -13.68
C PHE A 161 23.92 -17.62 -12.90
N LYS A 162 24.43 -16.49 -13.40
CA LYS A 162 24.12 -15.16 -12.86
C LYS A 162 23.62 -14.22 -13.95
N CYS A 163 22.55 -13.48 -13.65
CA CYS A 163 22.01 -12.44 -14.51
C CYS A 163 22.59 -11.08 -14.10
N VAL A 164 22.98 -10.26 -15.09
CA VAL A 164 23.57 -8.92 -14.86
C VAL A 164 23.02 -7.94 -15.88
N ASN A 165 22.72 -6.71 -15.44
CA ASN A 165 22.38 -5.64 -16.36
C ASN A 165 23.56 -5.36 -17.31
N LEU A 166 23.30 -5.23 -18.61
CA LEU A 166 24.34 -5.00 -19.61
C LEU A 166 25.24 -3.79 -19.26
N MET A 167 24.65 -2.71 -18.77
CA MET A 167 25.35 -1.45 -18.47
C MET A 167 26.33 -1.59 -17.30
N GLU A 168 26.12 -2.55 -16.41
CA GLU A 168 26.97 -2.82 -15.25
C GLU A 168 27.97 -3.96 -15.51
N CYS A 169 27.83 -4.64 -16.65
CA CYS A 169 28.69 -5.76 -17.03
C CYS A 169 30.02 -5.28 -17.63
N THR A 170 30.89 -4.75 -16.78
CA THR A 170 32.29 -4.48 -17.14
C THR A 170 33.08 -5.77 -17.30
N GLU A 171 34.21 -5.73 -18.01
CA GLU A 171 35.10 -6.90 -18.17
C GLU A 171 35.49 -7.54 -16.83
N SER A 172 35.79 -6.71 -15.83
CA SER A 172 36.15 -7.16 -14.48
C SER A 172 35.00 -7.87 -13.76
N VAL A 173 33.77 -7.43 -13.98
CA VAL A 173 32.56 -8.04 -13.43
C VAL A 173 32.28 -9.36 -14.15
N ALA A 174 32.32 -9.36 -15.48
CA ALA A 174 32.11 -10.55 -16.30
C ALA A 174 33.12 -11.67 -15.96
N LYS A 175 34.41 -11.34 -15.92
CA LYS A 175 35.48 -12.28 -15.54
C LYS A 175 35.25 -12.86 -14.15
N ARG A 176 34.96 -12.00 -13.16
CA ARG A 176 34.70 -12.44 -11.78
C ARG A 176 33.52 -13.39 -11.69
N ILE A 177 32.44 -13.12 -12.43
CA ILE A 177 31.26 -13.97 -12.43
C ILE A 177 31.56 -15.30 -13.10
N LEU A 178 32.19 -15.29 -14.27
CA LEU A 178 32.51 -16.51 -15.01
C LEU A 178 33.51 -17.40 -14.27
N VAL A 179 34.43 -16.84 -13.49
CA VAL A 179 35.28 -17.63 -12.56
C VAL A 179 34.44 -18.37 -11.50
N ASN A 180 33.36 -17.75 -11.03
CA ASN A 180 32.55 -18.23 -9.90
C ASN A 180 31.22 -18.89 -10.31
N SER A 181 30.90 -18.98 -11.61
CA SER A 181 29.63 -19.51 -12.13
C SER A 181 29.83 -20.25 -13.46
N ASP A 182 28.92 -21.14 -13.84
CA ASP A 182 28.99 -21.87 -15.12
C ASP A 182 28.66 -20.95 -16.30
N SER A 183 27.74 -20.01 -16.10
CA SER A 183 27.33 -19.07 -17.14
C SER A 183 26.95 -17.69 -16.62
N LEU A 184 27.13 -16.70 -17.49
CA LEU A 184 26.73 -15.32 -17.29
C LEU A 184 25.62 -14.99 -18.29
N LYS A 185 24.47 -14.51 -17.82
CA LYS A 185 23.42 -13.95 -18.67
C LYS A 185 23.45 -12.43 -18.54
N VAL A 186 23.48 -11.73 -19.66
CA VAL A 186 23.45 -10.26 -19.71
C VAL A 186 22.29 -9.75 -20.54
N SER A 187 21.65 -8.69 -20.07
CA SER A 187 20.55 -8.04 -20.77
C SER A 187 20.37 -6.61 -20.27
N THR A 188 19.87 -5.72 -21.12
CA THR A 188 19.43 -4.38 -20.67
C THR A 188 18.15 -4.44 -19.84
N TYR A 189 17.45 -5.57 -19.85
CA TYR A 189 16.18 -5.78 -19.14
C TYR A 189 16.34 -6.37 -17.74
N TYR A 190 17.55 -6.83 -17.39
CA TYR A 190 17.80 -7.24 -16.00
C TYR A 190 17.93 -6.00 -15.12
N ALA A 191 17.36 -6.05 -13.92
CA ALA A 191 17.49 -4.95 -12.96
C ALA A 191 18.97 -4.67 -12.66
N SER A 192 19.33 -3.39 -12.68
CA SER A 192 20.62 -2.90 -12.19
C SER A 192 20.75 -3.09 -10.69
N ASP A 193 21.98 -3.12 -10.18
CA ASP A 193 22.25 -3.16 -8.73
C ASP A 193 21.58 -1.98 -8.02
N ALA A 194 21.55 -0.80 -8.65
CA ALA A 194 20.88 0.38 -8.12
C ALA A 194 19.35 0.18 -7.99
N GLU A 195 18.71 -0.38 -9.01
CA GLU A 195 17.28 -0.70 -9.00
C GLU A 195 16.96 -1.79 -7.96
N MET A 196 17.79 -2.83 -7.87
CA MET A 196 17.63 -3.88 -6.86
C MET A 196 17.76 -3.33 -5.43
N LEU A 197 18.72 -2.43 -5.19
CA LEU A 197 18.88 -1.75 -3.90
C LEU A 197 17.67 -0.88 -3.58
N LEU A 198 17.15 -0.14 -4.57
CA LEU A 198 15.98 0.69 -4.42
C LEU A 198 14.74 -0.15 -4.10
N GLN A 199 14.53 -1.24 -4.84
CA GLN A 199 13.44 -2.19 -4.61
C GLN A 199 13.52 -2.79 -3.21
N SER A 200 14.70 -3.27 -2.79
CA SER A 200 14.90 -3.79 -1.44
C SER A 200 14.60 -2.74 -0.35
N LYS A 201 14.98 -1.47 -0.57
CA LYS A 201 14.66 -0.38 0.35
C LYS A 201 13.16 -0.15 0.46
N TYR A 202 12.41 -0.22 -0.64
CA TYR A 202 10.96 -0.09 -0.62
C TYR A 202 10.28 -1.30 0.03
N GLU A 203 10.71 -2.52 -0.28
CA GLU A 203 10.20 -3.73 0.36
C GLU A 203 10.41 -3.71 1.89
N ASN A 204 11.57 -3.24 2.34
CA ASN A 204 11.85 -3.09 3.77
C ASN A 204 10.96 -2.03 4.42
N LYS A 205 10.73 -0.89 3.76
CA LYS A 205 9.78 0.13 4.25
C LYS A 205 8.35 -0.41 4.32
N LEU A 206 7.92 -1.18 3.31
CA LEU A 206 6.60 -1.78 3.27
C LEU A 206 6.42 -2.78 4.43
N LYS A 207 7.41 -3.66 4.65
CA LYS A 207 7.39 -4.59 5.80
C LYS A 207 7.34 -3.86 7.14
N GLN A 208 8.10 -2.79 7.30
CA GLN A 208 8.06 -1.97 8.52
C GLN A 208 6.70 -1.32 8.74
N ALA A 209 6.10 -0.74 7.69
CA ALA A 209 4.77 -0.14 7.77
C ALA A 209 3.70 -1.19 8.12
N GLN A 210 3.76 -2.38 7.52
CA GLN A 210 2.87 -3.50 7.85
C GLN A 210 3.01 -3.95 9.31
N GLN A 211 4.24 -4.04 9.82
CA GLN A 211 4.51 -4.38 11.22
C GLN A 211 4.01 -3.30 12.19
N GLN A 212 4.17 -2.03 11.86
CA GLN A 212 3.64 -0.94 12.68
C GLN A 212 2.12 -0.98 12.74
N TYR A 213 1.46 -1.15 11.59
CA TYR A 213 0.02 -1.24 11.51
C TYR A 213 -0.54 -2.43 12.30
N SER A 214 0.10 -3.61 12.20
CA SER A 214 -0.34 -4.79 12.96
C SER A 214 -0.16 -4.60 14.47
N GLN A 215 0.91 -3.95 14.92
CA GLN A 215 1.12 -3.62 16.33
C GLN A 215 0.10 -2.59 16.85
N GLU A 216 -0.22 -1.57 16.05
CA GLU A 216 -1.23 -0.58 16.43
C GLU A 216 -2.63 -1.21 16.52
N LEU A 217 -2.97 -2.08 15.56
CA LEU A 217 -4.24 -2.82 15.58
C LEU A 217 -4.35 -3.70 16.83
N GLN A 218 -3.30 -4.44 17.16
CA GLN A 218 -3.26 -5.28 18.36
C GLN A 218 -3.40 -4.45 19.65
N LYS A 219 -2.72 -3.30 19.73
CA LYS A 219 -2.85 -2.39 20.88
C LYS A 219 -4.27 -1.84 21.00
N ALA A 220 -4.88 -1.44 19.89
CA ALA A 220 -6.26 -0.95 19.86
C ALA A 220 -7.25 -2.04 20.31
N GLU A 221 -7.03 -3.28 19.87
CA GLU A 221 -7.84 -4.44 20.27
C GLU A 221 -7.71 -4.74 21.77
N CYS A 222 -6.50 -4.72 22.32
CA CYS A 222 -6.28 -4.85 23.77
C CYS A 222 -7.00 -3.76 24.56
N GLN A 223 -6.85 -2.49 24.16
CA GLN A 223 -7.51 -1.36 24.83
C GLN A 223 -9.04 -1.44 24.73
N TYR A 224 -9.56 -1.90 23.60
CA TYR A 224 -10.99 -2.11 23.42
C TYR A 224 -11.51 -3.21 24.35
N ASN A 225 -10.82 -4.35 24.40
CA ASN A 225 -11.19 -5.45 25.29
C ASN A 225 -11.12 -5.06 26.77
N GLU A 226 -10.10 -4.32 27.19
CA GLU A 226 -10.00 -3.77 28.55
C GLU A 226 -11.20 -2.87 28.88
N ARG A 227 -11.60 -1.98 27.96
CA ARG A 227 -12.80 -1.14 28.15
C ARG A 227 -14.08 -1.95 28.22
N VAL A 228 -14.23 -2.99 27.40
CA VAL A 228 -15.41 -3.87 27.42
C VAL A 228 -15.52 -4.59 28.77
N VAL A 229 -14.40 -5.09 29.30
CA VAL A 229 -14.36 -5.74 30.62
C VAL A 229 -14.72 -4.75 31.73
N GLU A 230 -14.18 -3.53 31.71
CA GLU A 230 -14.48 -2.53 32.73
C GLU A 230 -15.95 -2.08 32.68
N LEU A 231 -16.50 -1.85 31.48
CA LEU A 231 -17.93 -1.53 31.32
C LEU A 231 -18.84 -2.65 31.82
N ARG A 232 -18.48 -3.91 31.55
CA ARG A 232 -19.20 -5.07 32.09
C ARG A 232 -19.18 -5.07 33.62
N ARG A 233 -18.01 -4.86 34.23
CA ARG A 233 -17.85 -4.79 35.70
C ARG A 233 -18.70 -3.68 36.32
N GLN A 234 -18.72 -2.50 35.70
CA GLN A 234 -19.55 -1.37 36.15
C GLN A 234 -21.04 -1.66 36.02
N SER A 235 -21.46 -2.32 34.95
CA SER A 235 -22.85 -2.75 34.76
C SER A 235 -23.28 -3.73 35.84
N GLU A 236 -22.48 -4.75 36.12
CA GLU A 236 -22.74 -5.75 37.18
C GLU A 236 -22.78 -5.11 38.57
N GLN A 237 -21.97 -4.08 38.82
CA GLN A 237 -22.02 -3.32 40.07
C GLN A 237 -23.34 -2.54 40.21
N LYS A 238 -23.73 -1.78 39.18
CA LYS A 238 -25.00 -1.04 39.19
C LYS A 238 -26.21 -1.95 39.31
N GLU A 239 -26.18 -3.12 38.69
CA GLU A 239 -27.25 -4.12 38.79
C GLU A 239 -27.40 -4.62 40.24
N ARG A 240 -26.28 -4.88 40.93
CA ARG A 240 -26.28 -5.23 42.36
C ARG A 240 -26.81 -4.11 43.23
N GLU A 241 -26.38 -2.86 43.01
CA GLU A 241 -26.88 -1.69 43.74
C GLU A 241 -28.38 -1.50 43.56
N LEU A 242 -28.89 -1.61 42.33
CA LEU A 242 -30.31 -1.57 42.02
C LEU A 242 -31.08 -2.71 42.70
N HIS A 243 -30.52 -3.92 42.72
CA HIS A 243 -31.14 -5.07 43.36
C HIS A 243 -31.30 -4.86 44.88
N VAL A 244 -30.24 -4.37 45.54
CA VAL A 244 -30.26 -4.01 46.96
C VAL A 244 -31.28 -2.92 47.25
N GLY A 245 -31.27 -1.83 46.46
CA GLY A 245 -32.23 -0.73 46.60
C GLY A 245 -33.68 -1.17 46.42
N THR A 246 -33.94 -2.03 45.43
CA THR A 246 -35.28 -2.60 45.17
C THR A 246 -35.75 -3.46 46.34
N LYS A 247 -34.87 -4.25 46.95
CA LYS A 247 -35.19 -5.06 48.13
C LYS A 247 -35.55 -4.18 49.33
N SER A 248 -34.76 -3.14 49.61
CA SER A 248 -35.02 -2.19 50.70
C SER A 248 -36.35 -1.46 50.52
N LEU A 249 -36.62 -0.93 49.31
CA LEU A 249 -37.90 -0.30 48.97
C LEU A 249 -39.07 -1.26 49.17
N LYS A 250 -38.94 -2.53 48.77
CA LYS A 250 -39.98 -3.55 48.95
C LYS A 250 -40.26 -3.83 50.43
N GLU A 251 -39.22 -3.88 51.26
CA GLU A 251 -39.37 -4.04 52.72
C GLU A 251 -40.08 -2.83 53.34
N GLU A 252 -39.72 -1.61 52.93
CA GLU A 252 -40.36 -0.37 53.40
C GLU A 252 -41.84 -0.30 52.98
N LEU A 253 -42.15 -0.63 51.73
CA LEU A 253 -43.53 -0.75 51.23
C LEU A 253 -44.34 -1.75 52.05
N GLY A 254 -43.74 -2.88 52.43
CA GLY A 254 -44.35 -3.87 53.31
C GLY A 254 -44.63 -3.34 54.73
N ARG A 255 -43.75 -2.50 55.29
CA ARG A 255 -43.97 -1.85 56.59
C ARG A 255 -45.10 -0.82 56.53
N LEU A 256 -45.06 0.06 55.54
CA LEU A 256 -46.10 1.07 55.30
C LEU A 256 -47.47 0.43 55.08
N GLN A 257 -47.53 -0.70 54.36
CA GLN A 257 -48.78 -1.45 54.17
C GLN A 257 -49.34 -1.96 55.51
N LYS A 258 -48.49 -2.53 56.38
CA LYS A 258 -48.90 -2.97 57.73
C LYS A 258 -49.39 -1.82 58.60
N ASP A 259 -48.72 -0.67 58.56
CA ASP A 259 -49.11 0.52 59.30
C ASP A 259 -50.46 1.06 58.81
N LYS A 260 -50.67 1.09 57.48
CA LYS A 260 -51.96 1.44 56.88
C LYS A 260 -53.08 0.51 57.35
N ASP A 261 -52.85 -0.81 57.32
CA ASP A 261 -53.85 -1.79 57.76
C ASP A 261 -54.16 -1.66 59.27
N ARG A 262 -53.15 -1.33 60.10
CA ARG A 262 -53.33 -1.06 61.53
C ARG A 262 -54.20 0.18 61.74
N MET A 263 -53.87 1.29 61.09
CA MET A 263 -54.64 2.54 61.19
C MET A 263 -56.08 2.36 60.68
N GLN A 264 -56.28 1.57 59.62
CA GLN A 264 -57.61 1.26 59.11
C GLN A 264 -58.46 0.53 60.17
N LYS A 265 -57.90 -0.47 60.87
CA LYS A 265 -58.57 -1.16 61.97
C LYS A 265 -58.88 -0.23 63.15
N GLU A 266 -57.96 0.67 63.49
CA GLU A 266 -58.18 1.67 64.53
C GLU A 266 -59.34 2.61 64.16
N ILE A 267 -59.37 3.11 62.92
CA ILE A 267 -60.48 3.92 62.40
C ILE A 267 -61.81 3.18 62.49
N GLU A 268 -61.86 1.91 62.05
CA GLU A 268 -63.07 1.09 62.15
C GLU A 268 -63.52 0.93 63.61
N SER A 269 -62.59 0.67 64.54
CA SER A 269 -62.90 0.53 65.96
C SER A 269 -63.46 1.83 66.57
N VAL A 270 -62.91 2.99 66.19
CA VAL A 270 -63.38 4.30 66.63
C VAL A 270 -64.74 4.60 66.03
N ASN A 271 -64.97 4.25 64.77
CA ASN A 271 -66.26 4.43 64.11
C ASN A 271 -67.36 3.59 64.76
N VAL A 272 -67.05 2.35 65.15
CA VAL A 272 -67.97 1.49 65.92
C VAL A 272 -68.31 2.13 67.26
N LYS A 273 -67.31 2.59 68.03
CA LYS A 273 -67.54 3.29 69.31
C LYS A 273 -68.39 4.56 69.13
N LEU A 274 -68.08 5.37 68.13
CA LEU A 274 -68.85 6.57 67.79
C LEU A 274 -70.30 6.23 67.44
N SER A 275 -70.52 5.15 66.69
CA SER A 275 -71.87 4.70 66.34
C SER A 275 -72.67 4.24 67.56
N GLN A 276 -72.01 3.55 68.51
CA GLN A 276 -72.61 3.14 69.77
C GLN A 276 -72.97 4.34 70.64
N GLU A 277 -72.06 5.30 70.79
CA GLU A 277 -72.29 6.52 71.56
C GLU A 277 -73.41 7.37 70.94
N LYS A 278 -73.46 7.47 69.61
CA LYS A 278 -74.59 8.09 68.90
C LYS A 278 -75.90 7.36 69.18
N ALA A 279 -75.91 6.02 69.15
CA ALA A 279 -77.10 5.23 69.45
C ALA A 279 -77.55 5.39 70.91
N GLU A 280 -76.63 5.45 71.86
CA GLU A 280 -76.91 5.71 73.27
C GLU A 280 -77.46 7.12 73.49
N LYS A 281 -76.81 8.14 72.89
CA LYS A 281 -77.32 9.52 72.92
C LYS A 281 -78.72 9.63 72.31
N GLN A 282 -78.99 8.88 71.23
CA GLN A 282 -80.31 8.84 70.61
C GLN A 282 -81.34 8.09 71.48
N ARG A 283 -80.95 7.04 72.20
CA ARG A 283 -81.80 6.38 73.21
C ARG A 283 -82.12 7.32 74.38
N ILE A 284 -81.14 8.06 74.88
CA ILE A 284 -81.33 9.06 75.94
C ILE A 284 -82.26 10.18 75.46
N LEU A 285 -82.03 10.72 74.25
CA LEU A 285 -82.92 11.72 73.65
C LEU A 285 -84.34 11.19 73.46
N LYS A 286 -84.50 9.93 73.03
CA LYS A 286 -85.81 9.30 72.89
C LYS A 286 -86.49 9.12 74.24
N SER A 287 -85.76 8.66 75.26
CA SER A 287 -86.27 8.57 76.64
C SER A 287 -86.63 9.93 77.25
N LEU A 288 -85.84 10.98 76.98
CA LEU A 288 -86.16 12.36 77.38
C LEU A 288 -87.41 12.87 76.64
N LYS A 289 -87.54 12.57 75.34
CA LYS A 289 -88.72 12.92 74.53
C LYS A 289 -89.97 12.17 75.00
N ASP A 290 -89.83 10.90 75.38
CA ASP A 290 -90.90 10.08 75.93
C ASP A 290 -91.29 10.56 77.34
N MET A 291 -90.35 11.08 78.14
CA MET A 291 -90.66 11.79 79.41
C MET A 291 -91.31 13.16 79.19
N LEU A 292 -90.96 13.86 78.11
CA LEU A 292 -91.53 15.18 77.78
C LEU A 292 -92.95 15.08 77.22
N ASN A 293 -93.31 13.94 76.62
CA ASN A 293 -94.64 13.68 76.06
C ASN A 293 -95.70 13.22 77.09
N SER A 294 -95.49 13.41 78.40
CA SER A 294 -96.55 13.32 79.43
C SER A 294 -97.26 14.66 79.71
N SER A 295 -97.04 15.66 78.86
CA SER A 295 -97.76 16.94 78.85
C SER A 295 -98.13 17.28 77.39
N ASP A 296 -99.38 17.71 77.19
CA ASP A 296 -100.16 17.61 75.95
C ASP A 296 -99.71 18.45 74.72
N TYR A 297 -100.07 17.88 73.57
CA TYR A 297 -100.39 18.44 72.24
C TYR A 297 -99.34 18.70 71.13
N THR A 298 -99.34 17.73 70.18
CA THR A 298 -99.26 17.77 68.69
C THR A 298 -98.18 18.56 67.94
N MET A 299 -97.50 17.88 66.99
CA MET A 299 -97.69 18.15 65.55
C MET A 299 -97.15 17.01 64.66
N SER A 300 -97.97 16.61 63.68
CA SER A 300 -97.68 15.68 62.60
C SER A 300 -96.85 16.34 61.50
N ILE A 301 -95.79 15.69 61.01
CA ILE A 301 -95.30 15.84 59.63
C ILE A 301 -94.97 14.45 59.06
N SER A 302 -95.62 14.17 57.94
CA SER A 302 -95.44 13.02 57.04
C SER A 302 -94.34 13.32 56.01
N ASP A 303 -93.58 12.29 55.62
CA ASP A 303 -93.21 11.97 54.22
C ASP A 303 -92.44 10.63 54.22
N LYS A 304 -93.01 9.53 53.70
CA LYS A 304 -92.94 9.03 52.30
C LYS A 304 -91.50 8.80 51.83
N ASP A 305 -90.96 7.58 51.74
CA ASP A 305 -91.30 6.38 50.95
C ASP A 305 -90.59 6.34 49.57
N LYS A 306 -89.86 5.22 49.33
CA LYS A 306 -89.33 4.63 48.07
C LYS A 306 -88.19 5.38 47.34
N THR A 307 -87.22 4.76 46.66
CA THR A 307 -87.25 3.58 45.74
C THR A 307 -85.79 3.12 45.52
N LYS A 308 -85.39 1.86 45.70
CA LYS A 308 -85.31 0.75 44.72
C LYS A 308 -84.64 1.06 43.36
N LEU A 309 -83.62 0.22 43.07
CA LEU A 309 -83.38 -0.56 41.83
C LEU A 309 -82.27 -0.10 40.84
N THR A 310 -81.34 -1.06 40.61
CA THR A 310 -80.68 -1.44 39.33
C THR A 310 -79.75 -0.39 38.66
N GLU A 311 -78.62 -0.72 38.02
CA GLU A 311 -78.29 -1.88 37.21
C GLU A 311 -76.79 -1.91 36.82
N ALA A 312 -76.32 -3.11 36.49
CA ALA A 312 -75.34 -3.49 35.47
C ALA A 312 -73.95 -2.84 35.33
N LYS A 313 -72.94 -3.71 35.51
CA LYS A 313 -71.81 -3.98 34.59
C LYS A 313 -71.59 -2.98 33.45
N ASN A 314 -70.38 -2.45 33.33
CA ASN A 314 -69.50 -2.90 32.25
C ASN A 314 -68.03 -2.50 32.44
N HIS A 315 -67.20 -3.52 32.60
CA HIS A 315 -65.76 -3.46 32.48
C HIS A 315 -65.44 -3.36 30.99
N SER A 316 -65.08 -2.18 30.48
CA SER A 316 -64.73 -2.02 29.06
C SER A 316 -63.21 -1.92 28.86
N ASN A 317 -62.78 -2.52 27.75
CA ASN A 317 -61.43 -2.97 27.43
C ASN A 317 -60.43 -1.86 27.07
N HIS A 318 -60.36 -0.79 27.85
CA HIS A 318 -59.51 0.37 27.50
C HIS A 318 -58.00 0.18 27.82
N LYS A 319 -57.64 -0.83 28.62
CA LYS A 319 -56.23 -1.07 29.02
C LYS A 319 -55.43 -1.91 28.01
N PHE A 320 -56.08 -2.70 27.16
CA PHE A 320 -55.40 -3.53 26.15
C PHE A 320 -55.10 -2.79 24.83
N ALA A 321 -55.89 -1.76 24.49
CA ALA A 321 -55.65 -0.95 23.29
C ALA A 321 -54.46 0.02 23.46
N LEU A 322 -54.30 0.61 24.65
CA LEU A 322 -53.22 1.58 24.93
C LEU A 322 -51.82 0.93 24.86
N GLY A 323 -51.68 -0.28 25.42
CA GLY A 323 -50.40 -1.00 25.43
C GLY A 323 -49.93 -1.42 24.03
N ARG A 324 -50.86 -1.76 23.13
CA ARG A 324 -50.53 -2.12 21.74
C ARG A 324 -50.11 -0.89 20.92
N VAL A 325 -50.74 0.27 21.15
CA VAL A 325 -50.35 1.53 20.50
C VAL A 325 -48.96 1.99 20.98
N LEU A 326 -48.65 1.83 22.27
CA LEU A 326 -47.34 2.19 22.82
C LEU A 326 -46.21 1.30 22.28
N LEU A 327 -46.47 0.00 22.13
CA LEU A 327 -45.51 -0.95 21.53
C LEU A 327 -45.21 -0.59 20.06
N LEU A 328 -46.24 -0.22 19.28
CA LEU A 328 -46.07 0.20 17.89
C LEU A 328 -45.24 1.48 17.78
N LEU A 329 -45.44 2.45 18.68
CA LEU A 329 -44.63 3.68 18.73
C LEU A 329 -43.15 3.40 19.02
N VAL A 330 -42.84 2.45 19.91
CA VAL A 330 -41.45 2.05 20.21
C VAL A 330 -40.80 1.38 18.99
N ILE A 331 -41.53 0.53 18.27
CA ILE A 331 -41.02 -0.13 17.05
C ILE A 331 -40.75 0.91 15.95
N ILE A 332 -41.63 1.90 15.78
CA ILE A 332 -41.44 3.00 14.81
C ILE A 332 -40.20 3.83 15.19
N LEU A 333 -40.00 4.15 16.46
CA LEU A 333 -38.81 4.85 16.94
C LEU A 333 -37.52 4.07 16.69
N LEU A 334 -37.53 2.74 16.93
CA LEU A 334 -36.39 1.87 16.63
C LEU A 334 -36.08 1.84 15.13
N LEU A 335 -37.09 1.79 14.26
CA LEU A 335 -36.91 1.84 12.81
C LEU A 335 -36.36 3.18 12.31
N ILE A 336 -36.75 4.29 12.95
CA ILE A 336 -36.19 5.61 12.64
C ILE A 336 -34.72 5.69 13.06
N VAL A 337 -34.37 5.16 14.23
CA VAL A 337 -32.97 5.15 14.72
C VAL A 337 -32.08 4.25 13.85
N THR A 338 -32.56 3.07 13.44
CA THR A 338 -31.77 2.17 12.57
C THR A 338 -31.59 2.76 11.18
N ASN A 339 -32.62 3.40 10.61
CA ASN A 339 -32.48 4.11 9.33
C ASN A 339 -31.53 5.30 9.44
N ALA A 340 -31.56 6.08 10.53
CA ALA A 340 -30.62 7.17 10.74
C ALA A 340 -29.17 6.67 10.91
N LEU A 341 -28.97 5.53 11.57
CA LEU A 341 -27.66 4.89 11.70
C LEU A 341 -27.13 4.42 10.34
N MET A 342 -27.97 3.72 9.56
CA MET A 342 -27.63 3.24 8.22
C MET A 342 -27.28 4.40 7.29
N TRP A 343 -28.03 5.50 7.35
CA TRP A 343 -27.78 6.67 6.52
C TRP A 343 -26.47 7.38 6.91
N ARG A 344 -26.15 7.44 8.20
CA ARG A 344 -24.89 7.98 8.70
C ARG A 344 -23.69 7.12 8.30
N GLN A 345 -23.84 5.80 8.30
CA GLN A 345 -22.79 4.86 7.89
C GLN A 345 -22.54 4.93 6.37
N SER A 346 -23.60 5.06 5.56
CA SER A 346 -23.52 5.30 4.12
C SER A 346 -22.82 6.62 3.77
N ALA A 347 -23.13 7.70 4.51
CA ALA A 347 -22.46 9.00 4.33
C ALA A 347 -20.97 8.96 4.70
N GLN A 348 -20.57 8.13 5.65
CA GLN A 348 -19.16 7.92 6.00
C GLN A 348 -18.42 7.18 4.88
N LEU A 349 -19.00 6.10 4.35
CA LEU A 349 -18.44 5.34 3.21
C LEU A 349 -18.27 6.20 1.95
N GLY A 350 -19.22 7.11 1.67
CA GLY A 350 -19.12 8.02 0.52
C GLY A 350 -17.95 9.01 0.63
N LYS A 351 -17.63 9.46 1.85
CA LYS A 351 -16.47 10.34 2.11
C LYS A 351 -15.13 9.60 1.99
N ASP A 352 -15.08 8.36 2.45
CA ASP A 352 -13.87 7.54 2.33
C ASP A 352 -13.61 7.15 0.86
N LEU A 353 -14.66 6.83 0.09
CA LEU A 353 -14.55 6.51 -1.34
C LEU A 353 -14.09 7.72 -2.17
N THR A 354 -14.61 8.91 -1.88
CA THR A 354 -14.16 10.16 -2.54
C THR A 354 -12.72 10.52 -2.16
N ALA A 355 -12.30 10.29 -0.91
CA ALA A 355 -10.91 10.49 -0.50
C ALA A 355 -9.94 9.52 -1.18
N VAL A 356 -10.36 8.27 -1.42
CA VAL A 356 -9.58 7.28 -2.17
C VAL A 356 -9.50 7.65 -3.65
N ASN A 357 -10.61 8.07 -4.27
CA ASN A 357 -10.61 8.52 -5.67
C ASN A 357 -9.71 9.75 -5.87
N THR A 358 -9.77 10.73 -4.96
CA THR A 358 -8.90 11.91 -5.01
C THR A 358 -7.41 11.54 -4.88
N ARG A 359 -7.09 10.52 -4.09
CA ARG A 359 -5.71 10.00 -3.99
C ARG A 359 -5.28 9.27 -5.26
N LEU A 360 -6.19 8.53 -5.89
CA LEU A 360 -5.93 7.83 -7.14
C LEU A 360 -5.71 8.82 -8.29
N ASP A 361 -6.54 9.86 -8.38
CA ASP A 361 -6.39 10.95 -9.36
C ASP A 361 -5.09 11.73 -9.14
N SER A 362 -4.69 11.96 -7.88
CA SER A 362 -3.40 12.60 -7.56
C SER A 362 -2.19 11.72 -7.92
N LEU A 363 -2.36 10.39 -7.89
CA LEU A 363 -1.33 9.44 -8.27
C LEU A 363 -1.21 9.36 -9.79
N ASP A 364 -2.33 9.30 -10.50
CA ASP A 364 -2.37 9.30 -11.97
C ASP A 364 -1.80 10.60 -12.56
N ALA A 365 -2.10 11.75 -11.94
CA ALA A 365 -1.48 13.03 -12.29
C ALA A 365 0.05 13.05 -12.06
N SER A 366 0.54 12.34 -11.03
CA SER A 366 1.99 12.19 -10.79
C SER A 366 2.68 11.28 -11.81
N PHE A 367 1.95 10.30 -12.36
CA PHE A 367 2.44 9.42 -13.43
C PHE A 367 2.45 10.13 -14.80
N GLN A 368 1.41 10.90 -15.12
CA GLN A 368 1.38 11.68 -16.37
C GLN A 368 2.35 12.87 -16.36
N GLY A 369 2.60 13.49 -15.20
CA GLY A 369 3.63 14.51 -15.03
C GLY A 369 5.06 13.98 -15.23
N GLY A 370 5.30 12.69 -14.94
CA GLY A 370 6.59 12.03 -15.15
C GLY A 370 6.85 11.61 -16.61
N GLN A 371 5.81 11.33 -17.39
CA GLN A 371 5.95 10.92 -18.81
C GLN A 371 5.87 12.08 -19.80
N ALA A 372 5.25 13.22 -19.44
CA ALA A 372 5.24 14.42 -20.29
C ALA A 372 6.57 15.20 -20.28
N ALA A 373 7.47 14.94 -19.31
CA ALA A 373 8.76 15.61 -19.19
C ALA A 373 9.89 15.00 -20.07
N GLU A 374 9.63 13.90 -20.78
CA GLU A 374 10.63 13.29 -21.70
C GLU A 374 10.50 13.76 -23.17
N GLN A 375 9.54 14.62 -23.48
CA GLN A 375 9.40 15.22 -24.81
C GLN A 375 9.09 16.72 -24.71
N SER A 376 10.07 17.52 -24.26
CA SER A 376 10.41 18.85 -24.80
C SER A 376 11.44 19.54 -23.90
N GLN A 377 12.34 20.30 -24.53
CA GLN A 377 13.30 21.30 -24.00
C GLN A 377 14.77 20.83 -24.00
N ALA A 378 15.58 21.22 -24.98
CA ALA A 378 16.11 22.59 -25.21
C ALA A 378 16.96 23.07 -24.02
N ASP A 379 18.25 22.73 -24.09
CA ASP A 379 19.43 23.47 -23.62
C ASP A 379 19.22 24.52 -22.52
N SER A 380 19.20 24.07 -21.26
CA SER A 380 19.74 24.88 -20.16
C SER A 380 20.68 24.01 -19.35
N GLU A 381 21.98 24.21 -19.58
CA GLU A 381 23.06 23.41 -19.00
C GLU A 381 23.32 23.85 -17.56
N PHE A 382 22.56 23.31 -16.59
CA PHE A 382 22.94 23.43 -15.19
C PHE A 382 24.26 22.67 -14.96
N ASP A 383 25.36 23.39 -14.81
CA ASP A 383 26.63 22.85 -14.34
C ASP A 383 26.78 23.11 -12.83
N PRO A 384 26.70 22.07 -11.97
CA PRO A 384 26.82 22.20 -10.51
C PRO A 384 28.08 22.92 -10.03
N ASN A 385 29.15 22.95 -10.83
CA ASN A 385 30.41 23.60 -10.46
C ASN A 385 30.30 25.13 -10.43
N HIS A 386 29.34 25.71 -11.15
CA HIS A 386 29.14 27.17 -11.20
C HIS A 386 28.22 27.70 -10.10
N TRP A 387 27.76 26.87 -9.16
CA TRP A 387 26.80 27.24 -8.13
C TRP A 387 27.27 26.85 -6.72
N ARG A 388 26.84 27.61 -5.71
CA ARG A 388 27.00 27.31 -4.29
C ARG A 388 25.71 27.50 -3.50
N ILE A 389 25.59 26.72 -2.43
CA ILE A 389 24.49 26.85 -1.46
C ILE A 389 24.94 27.80 -0.35
N ASP A 390 24.21 28.89 -0.20
CA ASP A 390 24.38 29.87 0.88
C ASP A 390 23.32 29.62 1.96
N ILE A 391 23.74 29.67 3.23
CA ILE A 391 22.88 29.40 4.39
C ILE A 391 22.98 30.59 5.34
N LYS A 392 21.95 31.43 5.38
CA LYS A 392 21.92 32.60 6.25
C LYS A 392 21.67 32.19 7.69
N GLY A 393 22.38 32.84 8.62
CA GLY A 393 22.26 32.57 10.06
C GLY A 393 23.21 31.50 10.61
N LYS A 394 24.20 31.05 9.82
CA LYS A 394 25.35 30.30 10.36
C LYS A 394 26.03 31.15 11.44
N GLY A 395 26.12 30.63 12.67
CA GLY A 395 26.91 31.27 13.72
C GLY A 395 28.42 31.21 13.41
N ILE A 396 29.23 31.88 14.22
CA ILE A 396 30.70 32.01 14.07
C ILE A 396 31.42 30.66 13.87
N SER A 397 30.85 29.55 14.36
CA SER A 397 31.37 28.18 14.22
C SER A 397 30.96 27.45 12.93
N GLY A 398 30.18 28.07 12.04
CA GLY A 398 29.74 27.46 10.79
C GLY A 398 28.83 26.24 10.92
N SER A 399 28.21 26.03 12.09
CA SER A 399 27.32 24.90 12.39
C SER A 399 25.85 25.31 12.51
N LEU A 400 24.93 24.44 12.10
CA LEU A 400 23.49 24.58 12.34
C LEU A 400 23.12 24.11 13.75
N LYS A 401 22.03 24.60 14.33
CA LYS A 401 21.52 24.23 15.65
C LYS A 401 20.19 23.50 15.53
N LYS A 402 19.97 22.54 16.43
CA LYS A 402 18.70 21.80 16.51
C LYS A 402 17.54 22.72 16.90
N GLY A 403 16.36 22.46 16.34
CA GLY A 403 15.15 23.24 16.61
C GLY A 403 15.15 24.65 16.03
N LYS A 404 16.07 24.97 15.11
CA LYS A 404 16.14 26.26 14.43
C LYS A 404 15.81 26.14 12.95
N GLU A 405 15.38 27.27 12.39
CA GLU A 405 15.15 27.45 10.96
C GLU A 405 16.23 28.33 10.33
N TYR A 406 16.57 28.04 9.09
CA TYR A 406 17.62 28.71 8.32
C TYR A 406 17.11 29.05 6.94
N ASP A 407 17.38 30.26 6.44
CA ASP A 407 17.12 30.60 5.05
C ASP A 407 18.27 30.10 4.19
N ILE A 408 17.95 29.27 3.18
CA ILE A 408 18.91 28.72 2.23
C ILE A 408 18.66 29.26 0.83
N THR A 409 19.73 29.49 0.08
CA THR A 409 19.66 30.05 -1.27
C THR A 409 20.78 29.47 -2.14
N ILE A 410 20.45 29.06 -3.37
CA ILE A 410 21.45 28.73 -4.38
C ILE A 410 21.91 30.02 -5.07
N LYS A 411 23.22 30.19 -5.25
CA LYS A 411 23.81 31.37 -5.88
C LYS A 411 24.93 30.95 -6.84
N PRO A 412 25.18 31.72 -7.90
CA PRO A 412 26.35 31.48 -8.74
C PRO A 412 27.64 31.65 -7.91
N GLU A 413 28.67 30.89 -8.25
CA GLU A 413 29.98 30.90 -7.58
C GLU A 413 30.71 32.23 -7.86
N SER A 414 30.58 32.76 -9.08
CA SER A 414 31.10 34.08 -9.47
C SER A 414 30.10 35.19 -9.16
N THR A 415 30.58 36.29 -8.57
CA THR A 415 29.79 37.49 -8.22
C THR A 415 29.25 38.27 -9.42
N ASN A 416 29.64 37.89 -10.65
CA ASN A 416 29.28 38.63 -11.87
C ASN A 416 28.00 38.11 -12.55
N ASN A 417 27.42 36.99 -12.10
CA ASN A 417 26.20 36.44 -12.68
C ASN A 417 24.95 36.93 -11.92
N SER A 418 23.96 37.40 -12.68
CA SER A 418 22.68 37.89 -12.15
C SER A 418 21.95 36.78 -11.39
N THR A 419 21.35 37.11 -10.24
CA THR A 419 20.49 36.20 -9.47
C THR A 419 19.13 35.93 -10.14
N SER A 420 18.89 36.48 -11.34
CA SER A 420 17.65 36.30 -12.10
C SER A 420 17.55 34.94 -12.81
N ASP A 421 18.67 34.25 -13.02
CA ASP A 421 18.74 33.10 -13.93
C ASP A 421 18.99 31.80 -13.16
N ILE A 422 18.33 31.63 -12.00
CA ILE A 422 18.42 30.38 -11.25
C ILE A 422 17.57 29.33 -11.97
N PRO A 423 18.16 28.22 -12.45
CA PRO A 423 17.40 27.17 -13.10
C PRO A 423 16.46 26.50 -12.10
N GLU A 424 15.26 26.18 -12.57
CA GLU A 424 14.21 25.58 -11.75
C GLU A 424 14.66 24.21 -11.23
N GLY A 425 14.48 23.99 -9.93
CA GLY A 425 15.00 22.82 -9.24
C GLY A 425 14.56 22.72 -7.80
N ASP A 426 14.81 21.55 -7.22
CA ASP A 426 14.30 21.14 -5.92
C ASP A 426 15.38 21.07 -4.85
N TRP A 427 14.98 21.38 -3.61
CA TRP A 427 15.82 21.20 -2.43
C TRP A 427 15.63 19.81 -1.85
N CYS A 428 16.73 19.12 -1.60
CA CYS A 428 16.73 17.81 -0.95
C CYS A 428 17.81 17.71 0.13
N SER A 429 17.72 16.66 0.95
CA SER A 429 18.65 16.39 2.04
C SER A 429 18.81 14.89 2.21
N ASP A 430 19.99 14.48 2.69
CA ASP A 430 20.30 13.09 3.03
C ASP A 430 19.65 12.61 4.35
N GLN A 431 18.99 13.52 5.09
CA GLN A 431 18.29 13.28 6.36
C GLN A 431 16.89 13.92 6.40
N ASP A 432 16.08 13.49 7.37
CA ASP A 432 14.72 13.97 7.67
C ASP A 432 14.71 15.41 8.21
N VAL A 433 15.04 16.37 7.35
CA VAL A 433 14.86 17.80 7.58
C VAL A 433 13.74 18.31 6.67
N LYS A 434 13.05 19.37 7.11
CA LYS A 434 11.93 19.92 6.35
C LYS A 434 12.36 21.17 5.61
N PHE A 435 11.98 21.27 4.34
CA PHE A 435 12.04 22.50 3.57
C PHE A 435 10.65 23.13 3.53
N SER A 436 10.53 24.40 3.90
CA SER A 436 9.26 25.15 3.83
C SER A 436 9.45 26.42 2.99
N LYS A 437 8.39 26.84 2.28
CA LYS A 437 8.40 27.96 1.33
C LYS A 437 9.53 27.86 0.30
N THR A 438 9.37 26.97 -0.67
CA THR A 438 10.23 26.87 -1.84
C THR A 438 9.79 27.89 -2.89
N VAL A 439 10.65 28.86 -3.19
CA VAL A 439 10.55 29.72 -4.37
C VAL A 439 11.84 29.49 -5.14
N ASN A 440 11.81 29.51 -6.47
CA ASN A 440 12.96 29.12 -7.30
C ASN A 440 14.32 29.58 -6.71
N GLY A 441 15.18 28.61 -6.37
CA GLY A 441 16.48 28.83 -5.74
C GLY A 441 16.53 29.21 -4.25
N LYS A 442 15.41 29.27 -3.54
CA LYS A 442 15.30 29.70 -2.13
C LYS A 442 14.37 28.79 -1.33
N ALA A 443 14.75 28.46 -0.10
CA ALA A 443 13.91 27.70 0.81
C ALA A 443 14.20 28.04 2.28
N LYS A 444 13.32 27.63 3.18
CA LYS A 444 13.60 27.57 4.61
C LYS A 444 13.88 26.15 5.04
N LEU A 445 15.04 25.92 5.63
CA LEU A 445 15.45 24.65 6.22
C LEU A 445 15.14 24.64 7.71
N SER A 446 14.28 23.71 8.15
CA SER A 446 13.95 23.53 9.57
C SER A 446 14.63 22.26 10.11
N ILE A 447 15.51 22.42 11.09
CA ILE A 447 16.20 21.30 11.77
C ILE A 447 15.37 20.86 12.98
N PRO A 448 14.89 19.60 13.04
CA PRO A 448 14.05 19.16 14.15
C PRO A 448 14.84 19.03 15.46
N ARG A 449 14.17 19.23 16.61
CA ARG A 449 14.82 19.18 17.94
C ARG A 449 15.42 17.81 18.27
N ASN A 450 14.79 16.74 17.77
CA ASN A 450 15.22 15.36 17.94
C ASN A 450 16.23 14.90 16.87
N PHE A 451 16.85 15.80 16.09
CA PHE A 451 17.87 15.43 15.12
C PHE A 451 19.05 14.74 15.80
N THR A 452 19.34 13.49 15.43
CA THR A 452 20.30 12.62 16.12
C THR A 452 21.70 12.66 15.51
N LYS A 453 21.84 13.07 14.25
CA LYS A 453 23.12 13.04 13.52
C LYS A 453 23.93 14.33 13.70
N LYS A 454 25.25 14.22 13.53
CA LYS A 454 26.18 15.37 13.59
C LYS A 454 26.41 16.04 12.24
N LYS A 455 26.17 15.33 11.14
CA LYS A 455 26.34 15.82 9.76
C LYS A 455 25.02 15.76 9.00
N LEU A 456 24.80 16.77 8.17
CA LEU A 456 23.65 16.93 7.29
C LEU A 456 24.18 17.41 5.94
N THR A 457 23.69 16.83 4.85
CA THR A 457 24.02 17.26 3.49
C THR A 457 22.79 17.85 2.84
N ILE A 458 22.87 19.13 2.47
CA ILE A 458 21.79 19.83 1.76
C ILE A 458 22.17 19.86 0.29
N ALA A 459 21.23 19.56 -0.61
CA ALA A 459 21.47 19.62 -2.04
C ALA A 459 20.35 20.35 -2.78
N TYR A 460 20.73 20.97 -3.91
CA TYR A 460 19.83 21.57 -4.89
C TYR A 460 19.95 20.78 -6.19
N VAL A 461 18.82 20.29 -6.71
CA VAL A 461 18.74 19.35 -7.84
C VAL A 461 18.00 19.99 -9.01
N VAL A 462 18.64 20.00 -10.18
CA VAL A 462 18.09 20.50 -11.43
C VAL A 462 18.32 19.41 -12.49
N ASN A 463 17.26 18.86 -13.07
CA ASN A 463 17.32 17.87 -14.15
C ASN A 463 18.31 16.71 -13.88
N GLY A 464 18.30 16.16 -12.66
CA GLY A 464 19.16 15.03 -12.25
C GLY A 464 20.61 15.40 -11.88
N LYS A 465 21.06 16.61 -12.17
CA LYS A 465 22.35 17.15 -11.69
C LYS A 465 22.14 17.87 -10.35
N PHE A 466 23.10 17.78 -9.43
CA PHE A 466 22.93 18.36 -8.09
C PHE A 466 24.19 19.05 -7.57
N LYS A 467 23.99 20.14 -6.82
CA LYS A 467 25.02 20.77 -6.00
C LYS A 467 24.75 20.47 -4.54
N SER A 468 25.72 19.89 -3.83
CA SER A 468 25.61 19.55 -2.42
C SER A 468 26.48 20.43 -1.52
N CYS A 469 26.03 20.63 -0.29
CA CYS A 469 26.73 21.37 0.76
C CYS A 469 26.65 20.58 2.07
N PRO A 470 27.75 19.97 2.52
CA PRO A 470 27.80 19.31 3.82
C PRO A 470 27.89 20.35 4.95
N VAL A 471 27.08 20.16 5.99
CA VAL A 471 27.04 21.02 7.18
C VAL A 471 27.03 20.20 8.47
N THR A 472 27.57 20.77 9.53
CA THR A 472 27.59 20.16 10.87
C THR A 472 26.41 20.70 11.70
N VAL A 473 25.71 19.82 12.40
CA VAL A 473 24.58 20.15 13.27
C VAL A 473 24.99 19.95 14.73
N ASN A 474 24.89 21.03 15.50
CA ASN A 474 25.18 21.11 16.93
C ASN A 474 23.88 21.24 17.74
N ASN A 475 23.97 21.00 19.04
CA ASN A 475 22.84 21.14 19.96
C ASN A 475 22.36 22.59 20.07
#